data_AF-A0AAE9E0N7-F1
#
_entry.id   AF-A0AAE9E0N7-F1
#
_cell.length_a   1.000
_cell.length_b   1.000
_cell.length_c   1.000
_cell.angle_alpha   90.00
_cell.angle_beta   90.00
_cell.angle_gamma   90.00
#
_symmetry.space_group_name_H-M   'P 1'
#
loop_
_entity.id
_entity.type
_entity.pdbx_description
1 polymer ?
#
loop_
_entity_poly.entity_id
_entity_poly.type
_entity_poly.pdbx_seq_one_letter_code
_entity_poly.pdbx_strand_id
1 'polypeptide(L)'
;MSDFQEIQKMNPIVDQLVDMGFAPETASAAAGNNRNLNQALNFIEVGGEGFDVDASEATSSAADAASALNNALPAVATGFKCEQCNLFLPNDELMMAHASETQHSKFSQANPPKPLTEEEKTAKAKEIVEKIRLAQELKDQKTPLADQKSMDHKEGKRHMEEDQEEKDRRMKEYAEMRRRQKAEDDVDRKKILEQIKLDAEERRQRMGRIEVVKKEVPVIPKGPEEGCTMLQIRLAGGKVVKQEFKQEEKLSTVYTWIETNHPAAPKFRMMTPFPRKEFAEEDMEKTLQELKLIPSANIVVVSVAPPSVEAPETPESDEDESDKVNSVEATENAEFKSD
;
A
#
# COMPACT_ATOMS: atom_id res chain seq x y z
N MET A 1 -33.68 35.36 -27.06
CA MET A 1 -33.03 34.12 -26.58
C MET A 1 -33.55 33.92 -25.17
N SER A 2 -34.83 33.55 -25.13
CA SER A 2 -35.50 33.01 -23.95
C SER A 2 -34.93 31.62 -23.70
N ASP A 3 -35.14 31.08 -22.51
CA ASP A 3 -34.78 29.70 -22.09
C ASP A 3 -33.43 29.57 -21.39
N PHE A 4 -33.21 30.40 -20.36
CA PHE A 4 -32.17 30.14 -19.35
C PHE A 4 -32.66 30.29 -17.90
N GLN A 5 -33.98 30.29 -17.70
CA GLN A 5 -34.61 30.28 -16.37
C GLN A 5 -35.87 29.41 -16.40
N GLU A 6 -35.68 28.11 -16.43
CA GLU A 6 -36.65 27.19 -15.84
C GLU A 6 -35.94 26.30 -14.84
N ILE A 7 -35.83 26.85 -13.63
CA ILE A 7 -35.55 26.12 -12.40
C ILE A 7 -36.79 25.24 -12.15
N GLN A 8 -36.92 24.15 -12.90
CA GLN A 8 -37.83 23.06 -12.57
C GLN A 8 -37.05 22.03 -11.76
N LYS A 9 -37.65 21.63 -10.64
CA LYS A 9 -37.15 20.57 -9.75
C LYS A 9 -36.95 19.29 -10.57
N MET A 10 -35.73 19.04 -11.03
CA MET A 10 -35.38 17.75 -11.64
C MET A 10 -35.50 16.70 -10.54
N ASN A 11 -36.51 15.84 -10.66
CA ASN A 11 -36.67 14.69 -9.79
C ASN A 11 -35.45 13.79 -10.08
N PRO A 12 -34.62 13.38 -9.09
CA PRO A 12 -33.38 12.63 -9.34
C PRO A 12 -33.60 11.31 -10.08
N ILE A 13 -34.84 10.82 -10.07
CA ILE A 13 -35.30 9.64 -10.80
C ILE A 13 -35.32 9.87 -12.31
N VAL A 14 -35.57 11.11 -12.78
CA VAL A 14 -35.50 11.46 -14.21
C VAL A 14 -34.09 11.29 -14.73
N ASP A 15 -33.08 11.79 -14.00
CA ASP A 15 -31.68 11.65 -14.38
C ASP A 15 -31.25 10.18 -14.40
N GLN A 16 -31.68 9.38 -13.41
CA GLN A 16 -31.42 7.93 -13.38
C GLN A 16 -32.05 7.18 -14.56
N LEU A 17 -33.27 7.54 -14.97
CA LEU A 17 -33.93 6.92 -16.12
C LEU A 17 -33.29 7.34 -17.45
N VAL A 18 -32.82 8.58 -17.57
CA VAL A 18 -32.05 9.04 -18.74
C VAL A 18 -30.71 8.31 -18.81
N ASP A 19 -30.02 8.11 -17.68
CA ASP A 19 -28.79 7.31 -17.60
C ASP A 19 -29.01 5.84 -17.99
N MET A 20 -30.20 5.29 -17.73
CA MET A 20 -30.61 3.95 -18.18
C MET A 20 -30.98 3.89 -19.67
N GLY A 21 -30.94 5.02 -20.39
CA GLY A 21 -31.15 5.09 -21.83
C GLY A 21 -32.60 5.38 -22.27
N PHE A 22 -33.47 5.81 -21.37
CA PHE A 22 -34.83 6.23 -21.71
C PHE A 22 -34.88 7.68 -22.22
N ALA A 23 -35.81 8.00 -23.12
CA ALA A 23 -35.96 9.35 -23.65
C ALA A 23 -36.39 10.32 -22.53
N PRO A 24 -35.86 11.56 -22.48
CA PRO A 24 -36.08 12.49 -21.38
C PRO A 24 -37.57 12.83 -21.15
N GLU A 25 -38.37 12.86 -22.22
CA GLU A 25 -39.82 13.09 -22.14
C GLU A 25 -40.55 11.92 -21.47
N THR A 26 -40.17 10.68 -21.79
CA THR A 26 -40.73 9.47 -21.16
C THR A 26 -40.28 9.31 -19.72
N ALA A 27 -39.03 9.65 -19.41
CA ALA A 27 -38.48 9.64 -18.06
C ALA A 27 -39.18 10.66 -17.14
N SER A 28 -39.47 11.85 -17.66
CA SER A 28 -40.22 12.89 -16.94
C SER A 28 -41.68 12.47 -16.67
N ALA A 29 -42.37 11.91 -17.66
CA ALA A 29 -43.72 11.39 -17.50
C ALA A 29 -43.78 10.22 -16.49
N ALA A 30 -42.79 9.33 -16.52
CA ALA A 30 -42.68 8.19 -15.61
C ALA A 30 -42.40 8.61 -14.16
N ALA A 31 -41.59 9.65 -13.96
CA ALA A 31 -41.26 10.22 -12.65
C ALA A 31 -42.31 11.21 -12.11
N GLY A 32 -43.40 11.45 -12.87
CA GLY A 32 -44.55 12.22 -12.42
C GLY A 32 -45.16 11.68 -11.12
N ASN A 33 -45.86 12.53 -10.37
CA ASN A 33 -46.52 12.17 -9.10
C ASN A 33 -45.59 11.57 -8.00
N ASN A 34 -44.30 11.93 -7.97
CA ASN A 34 -43.33 11.45 -6.96
C ASN A 34 -43.22 9.91 -6.90
N ARG A 35 -43.37 9.23 -8.04
CA ARG A 35 -43.17 7.79 -8.14
C ARG A 35 -41.74 7.39 -7.79
N ASN A 36 -41.56 6.24 -7.13
CA ASN A 36 -40.24 5.65 -6.92
C ASN A 36 -39.70 5.02 -8.23
N LEU A 37 -38.39 4.78 -8.33
CA LEU A 37 -37.75 4.26 -9.56
C LEU A 37 -38.44 3.00 -10.13
N ASN A 38 -38.82 2.04 -9.29
CA ASN A 38 -39.53 0.84 -9.72
C ASN A 38 -40.95 1.13 -10.26
N GLN A 39 -41.65 2.11 -9.68
CA GLN A 39 -42.98 2.53 -10.17
C GLN A 39 -42.87 3.27 -11.50
N ALA A 40 -41.81 4.06 -11.69
CA ALA A 40 -41.52 4.74 -12.94
C ALA A 40 -41.15 3.75 -14.06
N LEU A 41 -40.35 2.72 -13.76
CA LEU A 41 -40.02 1.65 -14.71
C LEU A 41 -41.26 0.84 -15.13
N ASN A 42 -42.12 0.46 -14.17
CA ASN A 42 -43.38 -0.22 -14.48
C ASN A 42 -44.30 0.64 -15.35
N PHE A 43 -44.32 1.96 -15.16
CA PHE A 43 -45.10 2.87 -16.00
C PHE A 43 -44.62 2.90 -17.45
N ILE A 44 -43.30 2.81 -17.67
CA ILE A 44 -42.70 2.73 -19.01
C ILE A 44 -42.98 1.35 -19.64
N GLU A 45 -42.87 0.28 -18.87
CA GLU A 45 -43.10 -1.09 -19.33
C GLU A 45 -44.55 -1.35 -19.78
N VAL A 46 -45.52 -0.74 -19.09
CA VAL A 46 -46.95 -0.85 -19.42
C VAL A 46 -47.40 0.19 -20.48
N GLY A 47 -46.47 0.99 -21.02
CA GLY A 47 -46.74 1.91 -22.13
C GLY A 47 -47.53 3.16 -21.74
N GLY A 48 -47.51 3.57 -20.47
CA GLY A 48 -48.16 4.79 -20.00
C GLY A 48 -49.67 4.68 -19.76
N GLU A 49 -50.25 3.49 -19.82
CA GLU A 49 -51.64 3.24 -19.41
C GLU A 49 -51.70 3.03 -17.89
N GLY A 50 -52.35 3.97 -17.20
CA GLY A 50 -52.28 4.16 -15.75
C GLY A 50 -52.83 3.01 -14.92
N PHE A 51 -52.04 2.59 -13.92
CA PHE A 51 -52.56 2.04 -12.68
C PHE A 51 -52.48 3.16 -11.64
N ASP A 52 -53.50 4.01 -11.60
CA ASP A 52 -53.72 4.93 -10.49
C ASP A 52 -54.17 4.12 -9.27
N VAL A 53 -53.21 3.57 -8.53
CA VAL A 53 -53.45 3.20 -7.14
C VAL A 53 -53.35 4.45 -6.30
N ASP A 54 -54.54 4.94 -5.96
CA ASP A 54 -54.80 6.00 -5.01
C ASP A 54 -53.99 5.78 -3.74
N ALA A 55 -53.11 6.73 -3.45
CA ALA A 55 -52.35 6.79 -2.20
C ALA A 55 -53.26 7.34 -1.10
N SER A 56 -54.21 6.52 -0.64
CA SER A 56 -54.98 6.77 0.57
C SER A 56 -55.67 5.48 1.03
N GLU A 57 -55.00 4.69 1.88
CA GLU A 57 -55.65 4.08 3.05
C GLU A 57 -54.60 3.38 3.94
N ALA A 58 -54.19 4.09 4.99
CA ALA A 58 -53.79 3.45 6.22
C ALA A 58 -55.03 3.37 7.13
N THR A 59 -55.24 2.19 7.72
CA THR A 59 -56.14 1.86 8.84
C THR A 59 -57.65 1.77 8.55
N SER A 60 -58.19 0.54 8.45
CA SER A 60 -59.03 -0.07 9.51
C SER A 60 -59.79 -1.34 9.05
N SER A 61 -59.78 -2.34 9.94
CA SER A 61 -60.75 -3.44 10.17
C SER A 61 -61.22 -4.37 9.04
N ALA A 62 -61.09 -5.67 9.28
CA ALA A 62 -62.14 -6.65 8.97
C ALA A 62 -61.99 -7.92 9.83
N ALA A 63 -62.71 -7.95 10.96
CA ALA A 63 -63.24 -9.17 11.53
C ALA A 63 -64.51 -9.57 10.75
N ASP A 64 -64.98 -10.80 10.99
CA ASP A 64 -66.26 -11.39 10.54
C ASP A 64 -66.28 -12.09 9.17
N ALA A 65 -65.79 -13.33 9.16
CA ALA A 65 -66.19 -14.35 8.18
C ALA A 65 -66.22 -15.74 8.83
N ALA A 66 -67.13 -15.96 9.78
CA ALA A 66 -67.37 -17.30 10.34
C ALA A 66 -68.80 -17.47 10.86
N SER A 67 -69.80 -17.51 9.97
CA SER A 67 -71.07 -18.14 10.29
C SER A 67 -71.87 -18.45 9.02
N ALA A 68 -71.59 -19.61 8.41
CA ALA A 68 -72.53 -20.27 7.49
C ALA A 68 -72.01 -21.65 7.09
N LEU A 69 -72.09 -22.64 7.98
CA LEU A 69 -72.27 -24.03 7.55
C LEU A 69 -72.63 -24.89 8.76
N ASN A 70 -73.91 -25.20 8.95
CA ASN A 70 -74.39 -26.42 9.61
C ASN A 70 -75.89 -26.55 9.34
N ASN A 71 -76.23 -26.82 8.07
CA ASN A 71 -77.56 -27.32 7.74
C ASN A 71 -77.51 -28.85 7.79
N ALA A 72 -78.21 -29.42 8.76
CA ALA A 72 -78.44 -30.84 8.95
C ALA A 72 -79.40 -31.39 7.88
N LEU A 73 -79.12 -32.58 7.35
CA LEU A 73 -80.02 -33.45 6.58
C LEU A 73 -79.43 -34.90 6.56
N PRO A 74 -80.20 -35.96 6.24
CA PRO A 74 -80.69 -36.92 7.22
C PRO A 74 -79.99 -38.30 7.17
N ALA A 75 -80.48 -39.19 8.03
CA ALA A 75 -79.94 -40.47 8.46
C ALA A 75 -79.54 -41.48 7.36
N VAL A 76 -78.56 -42.30 7.73
CA VAL A 76 -77.94 -43.47 7.08
C VAL A 76 -76.78 -43.16 6.11
N ALA A 77 -75.70 -42.58 6.64
CA ALA A 77 -74.45 -42.37 5.89
C ALA A 77 -73.43 -43.49 6.16
N THR A 78 -73.41 -44.52 5.31
CA THR A 78 -72.25 -45.43 5.18
C THR A 78 -71.13 -44.67 4.50
N GLY A 79 -70.06 -44.30 5.22
CA GLY A 79 -68.89 -43.63 4.65
C GLY A 79 -67.78 -44.60 4.27
N PHE A 80 -66.66 -44.07 3.81
CA PHE A 80 -65.50 -44.86 3.39
C PHE A 80 -64.27 -44.51 4.22
N LYS A 81 -63.47 -45.51 4.58
CA LYS A 81 -62.24 -45.34 5.33
C LYS A 81 -61.06 -45.72 4.44
N CYS A 82 -60.10 -44.82 4.31
CA CYS A 82 -58.81 -45.07 3.67
C CYS A 82 -57.96 -46.01 4.55
N GLU A 83 -57.50 -47.14 4.04
CA GLU A 83 -56.68 -48.09 4.82
C GLU A 83 -55.24 -47.62 5.03
N GLN A 84 -54.75 -46.76 4.13
CA GLN A 84 -53.37 -46.27 4.15
C GLN A 84 -53.16 -45.12 5.13
N CYS A 85 -54.21 -44.34 5.37
CA CYS A 85 -54.17 -43.11 6.15
C CYS A 85 -55.23 -43.04 7.25
N ASN A 86 -56.10 -44.05 7.35
CA ASN A 86 -57.18 -44.18 8.32
C ASN A 86 -58.19 -43.02 8.37
N LEU A 87 -58.17 -42.13 7.36
CA LEU A 87 -59.11 -41.02 7.24
C LEU A 87 -60.51 -41.54 6.87
N PHE A 88 -61.51 -41.09 7.60
CA PHE A 88 -62.92 -41.37 7.30
C PHE A 88 -63.48 -40.28 6.39
N LEU A 89 -64.03 -40.71 5.26
CA LEU A 89 -64.55 -39.90 4.19
C LEU A 89 -66.07 -40.11 4.17
N PRO A 90 -66.85 -39.08 4.54
CA PRO A 90 -68.30 -39.23 4.74
C PRO A 90 -69.08 -39.38 3.44
N ASN A 91 -68.50 -39.01 2.29
CA ASN A 91 -69.15 -39.12 0.98
C ASN A 91 -68.15 -39.58 -0.10
N ASP A 92 -68.65 -40.14 -1.21
CA ASP A 92 -67.85 -40.70 -2.30
C ASP A 92 -66.97 -39.64 -3.01
N GLU A 93 -67.47 -38.40 -3.12
CA GLU A 93 -66.73 -37.28 -3.73
C GLU A 93 -65.44 -36.94 -2.97
N LEU A 94 -65.47 -37.00 -1.64
CA LEU A 94 -64.28 -36.80 -0.81
C LEU A 94 -63.32 -37.98 -0.91
N MET A 95 -63.80 -39.19 -1.20
CA MET A 95 -62.94 -40.35 -1.49
C MET A 95 -62.17 -40.17 -2.79
N MET A 96 -62.85 -39.74 -3.86
CA MET A 96 -62.19 -39.47 -5.13
C MET A 96 -61.15 -38.36 -5.01
N ALA A 97 -61.45 -37.27 -4.29
CA ALA A 97 -60.49 -36.19 -4.02
C ALA A 97 -59.30 -36.66 -3.17
N HIS A 98 -59.56 -37.48 -2.14
CA HIS A 98 -58.49 -38.04 -1.34
C HIS A 98 -57.59 -38.99 -2.14
N ALA A 99 -58.18 -39.81 -3.01
CA ALA A 99 -57.44 -40.71 -3.89
C ALA A 99 -56.57 -39.94 -4.90
N SER A 100 -57.01 -38.78 -5.39
CA SER A 100 -56.25 -37.97 -6.34
C SER A 100 -55.12 -37.18 -5.66
N GLU A 101 -55.34 -36.63 -4.47
CA GLU A 101 -54.34 -35.83 -3.75
C GLU A 101 -53.26 -36.69 -3.07
N THR A 102 -53.67 -37.80 -2.44
CA THR A 102 -52.77 -38.64 -1.63
C THR A 102 -52.35 -39.93 -2.33
N GLN A 103 -52.89 -40.20 -3.52
CA GLN A 103 -52.65 -41.42 -4.28
C GLN A 103 -53.00 -42.70 -3.52
N HIS A 104 -53.86 -42.61 -2.50
CA HIS A 104 -54.33 -43.77 -1.76
C HIS A 104 -55.51 -44.43 -2.49
N SER A 105 -55.42 -45.74 -2.75
CA SER A 105 -56.43 -46.46 -3.56
C SER A 105 -57.20 -47.55 -2.79
N LYS A 106 -56.89 -47.77 -1.52
CA LYS A 106 -57.54 -48.82 -0.69
C LYS A 106 -58.54 -48.16 0.25
N PHE A 107 -59.82 -48.28 -0.08
CA PHE A 107 -60.93 -47.77 0.71
C PHE A 107 -61.86 -48.91 1.14
N SER A 108 -62.16 -48.97 2.43
CA SER A 108 -63.15 -49.90 2.99
C SER A 108 -64.40 -49.13 3.38
N GLN A 109 -65.58 -49.65 3.04
CA GLN A 109 -66.83 -49.09 3.53
C GLN A 109 -66.89 -49.28 5.05
N ALA A 110 -67.08 -48.19 5.80
CA ALA A 110 -67.06 -48.20 7.26
C ALA A 110 -68.21 -47.35 7.81
N ASN A 111 -68.71 -47.73 8.97
CA ASN A 111 -69.64 -46.88 9.72
C ASN A 111 -68.87 -45.67 10.28
N PRO A 112 -69.55 -44.51 10.44
CA PRO A 112 -68.91 -43.35 11.05
C PRO A 112 -68.30 -43.75 12.39
N PRO A 113 -67.01 -43.43 12.62
CA PRO A 113 -66.40 -43.73 13.90
C PRO A 113 -67.22 -43.07 14.99
N LYS A 114 -67.42 -43.77 16.11
CA LYS A 114 -68.00 -43.17 17.31
C LYS A 114 -67.22 -41.88 17.58
N PRO A 115 -67.89 -40.74 17.82
CA PRO A 115 -67.18 -39.52 18.15
C PRO A 115 -66.27 -39.87 19.33
N LEU A 116 -64.94 -39.69 19.15
CA LEU A 116 -64.00 -39.86 20.25
C LEU A 116 -64.56 -39.10 21.45
N THR A 117 -64.51 -39.72 22.63
CA THR A 117 -64.94 -39.09 23.86
C THR A 117 -64.23 -37.74 23.99
N GLU A 118 -64.93 -36.75 24.52
CA GLU A 118 -64.41 -35.38 24.70
C GLU A 118 -63.02 -35.37 25.37
N GLU A 119 -62.74 -36.36 26.22
CA GLU A 119 -61.46 -36.56 26.91
C GLU A 119 -60.29 -36.98 26.00
N GLU A 120 -60.51 -37.85 25.02
CA GLU A 120 -59.42 -38.28 24.11
C GLU A 120 -59.11 -37.21 23.05
N LYS A 121 -60.11 -36.44 22.63
CA LYS A 121 -59.92 -35.31 21.71
C LYS A 121 -59.14 -34.18 22.39
N THR A 122 -59.43 -33.89 23.65
CA THR A 122 -58.69 -32.88 24.42
C THR A 122 -57.27 -33.34 24.75
N ALA A 123 -57.03 -34.63 25.00
CA ALA A 123 -55.68 -35.17 25.17
C ALA A 123 -54.83 -35.03 23.89
N LYS A 124 -55.37 -35.40 22.72
CA LYS A 124 -54.68 -35.24 21.43
C LYS A 124 -54.47 -33.77 21.05
N ALA A 125 -55.42 -32.89 21.37
CA ALA A 125 -55.26 -31.46 21.16
C ALA A 125 -54.09 -30.89 21.99
N LYS A 126 -53.94 -31.31 23.26
CA LYS A 126 -52.82 -30.91 24.12
C LYS A 126 -51.47 -31.41 23.56
N GLU A 127 -51.39 -32.66 23.10
CA GLU A 127 -50.18 -33.21 22.50
C GLU A 127 -49.77 -32.47 21.21
N ILE A 128 -50.74 -32.10 20.37
CA ILE A 128 -50.50 -31.32 19.14
C ILE A 128 -50.00 -29.91 19.50
N VAL A 129 -50.59 -29.26 20.50
CA VAL A 129 -50.16 -27.94 20.97
C VAL A 129 -48.73 -27.98 21.52
N GLU A 130 -48.38 -29.01 22.30
CA GLU A 130 -46.99 -29.18 22.77
C GLU A 130 -46.01 -29.41 21.62
N LYS A 131 -46.36 -30.22 20.61
CA LYS A 131 -45.49 -30.42 19.44
C LYS A 131 -45.32 -29.15 18.61
N ILE A 132 -46.37 -28.35 18.45
CA ILE A 132 -46.29 -27.05 17.76
C ILE A 132 -45.39 -26.10 18.54
N ARG A 133 -45.54 -26.03 19.87
CA ARG A 133 -44.70 -25.20 20.73
C ARG A 133 -43.22 -25.59 20.64
N LEU A 134 -42.91 -26.88 20.72
CA LEU A 134 -41.53 -27.37 20.59
C LEU A 134 -40.96 -27.09 19.19
N ALA A 135 -41.76 -27.24 18.13
CA ALA A 135 -41.34 -26.92 16.77
C ALA A 135 -41.10 -25.42 16.56
N GLN A 136 -41.86 -24.55 17.22
CA GLN A 136 -41.65 -23.11 17.24
C GLN A 136 -40.36 -22.75 17.98
N GLU A 137 -40.16 -23.23 19.21
CA GLU A 137 -38.93 -23.00 19.99
C GLU A 137 -37.66 -23.46 19.24
N LEU A 138 -37.74 -24.56 18.48
CA LEU A 138 -36.61 -25.08 17.70
C LEU A 138 -36.34 -24.28 16.41
N LYS A 139 -37.38 -23.64 15.83
CA LYS A 139 -37.22 -22.68 14.73
C LYS A 139 -36.62 -21.37 15.24
N ASP A 140 -37.13 -20.85 16.35
CA ASP A 140 -36.67 -19.61 16.97
C ASP A 140 -35.22 -19.70 17.46
N GLN A 141 -34.71 -20.89 17.78
CA GLN A 141 -33.28 -21.10 18.07
C GLN A 141 -32.39 -21.21 16.83
N LYS A 142 -32.93 -21.65 15.68
CA LYS A 142 -32.14 -21.85 14.45
C LYS A 142 -32.01 -20.59 13.59
N THR A 143 -33.01 -19.71 13.61
CA THR A 143 -33.00 -18.43 12.89
C THR A 143 -31.88 -17.49 13.34
N PRO A 144 -31.64 -17.20 14.64
CA PRO A 144 -30.58 -16.27 15.06
C PRO A 144 -29.19 -16.80 14.74
N LEU A 145 -28.98 -18.12 14.78
CA LEU A 145 -27.69 -18.72 14.42
C LEU A 145 -27.41 -18.64 12.92
N ALA A 146 -28.44 -18.75 12.07
CA ALA A 146 -28.30 -18.56 10.63
C ALA A 146 -28.03 -17.08 10.30
N ASP A 147 -28.76 -16.17 10.96
CA ASP A 147 -28.61 -14.73 10.78
C ASP A 147 -27.24 -14.26 11.25
N GLN A 148 -26.75 -14.73 12.40
CA GLN A 148 -25.42 -14.40 12.94
C GLN A 148 -24.30 -14.86 12.00
N LYS A 149 -24.35 -16.10 11.50
CA LYS A 149 -23.36 -16.59 10.51
C LYS A 149 -23.38 -15.78 9.22
N SER A 150 -24.56 -15.30 8.80
CA SER A 150 -24.69 -14.44 7.61
C SER A 150 -24.04 -13.07 7.83
N MET A 151 -24.19 -12.50 9.04
CA MET A 151 -23.58 -11.24 9.43
C MET A 151 -22.06 -11.36 9.52
N ASP A 152 -21.55 -12.42 10.15
CA ASP A 152 -20.11 -12.70 10.25
C ASP A 152 -19.48 -12.83 8.87
N HIS A 153 -20.14 -13.53 7.93
CA HIS A 153 -19.66 -13.65 6.56
C HIS A 153 -19.66 -12.31 5.81
N LYS A 154 -20.71 -11.51 5.98
CA LYS A 154 -20.83 -10.19 5.35
C LYS A 154 -19.79 -9.20 5.91
N GLU A 155 -19.54 -9.25 7.21
CA GLU A 155 -18.53 -8.44 7.89
C GLU A 155 -17.11 -8.87 7.52
N GLY A 156 -16.84 -10.18 7.45
CA GLY A 156 -15.57 -10.70 6.95
C GLY A 156 -15.29 -10.30 5.50
N LYS A 157 -16.32 -10.30 4.64
CA LYS A 157 -16.19 -9.82 3.26
C LYS A 157 -15.92 -8.32 3.20
N ARG A 158 -16.61 -7.51 4.01
CA ARG A 158 -16.38 -6.07 4.12
C ARG A 158 -14.97 -5.75 4.60
N HIS A 159 -14.48 -6.45 5.61
CA HIS A 159 -13.10 -6.25 6.11
C HIS A 159 -12.06 -6.57 5.04
N MET A 160 -12.22 -7.65 4.28
CA MET A 160 -11.30 -7.94 3.18
C MET A 160 -11.32 -6.87 2.09
N GLU A 161 -12.51 -6.34 1.77
CA GLU A 161 -12.66 -5.28 0.77
C GLU A 161 -12.02 -3.97 1.23
N GLU A 162 -12.21 -3.60 2.50
CA GLU A 162 -11.59 -2.40 3.11
C GLU A 162 -10.06 -2.52 3.17
N ASP A 163 -9.53 -3.68 3.56
CA ASP A 163 -8.09 -3.96 3.54
C ASP A 163 -7.50 -3.88 2.13
N GLN A 164 -8.25 -4.36 1.13
CA GLN A 164 -7.83 -4.31 -0.27
C GLN A 164 -7.85 -2.87 -0.79
N GLU A 165 -8.90 -2.11 -0.50
CA GLU A 165 -9.02 -0.70 -0.87
C GLU A 165 -7.93 0.15 -0.20
N GLU A 166 -7.59 -0.12 1.06
CA GLU A 166 -6.50 0.58 1.74
C GLU A 166 -5.14 0.27 1.08
N LYS A 167 -4.86 -0.98 0.73
CA LYS A 167 -3.63 -1.36 0.00
C LYS A 167 -3.57 -0.68 -1.36
N ASP A 168 -4.68 -0.64 -2.09
CA ASP A 168 -4.76 0.00 -3.40
C ASP A 168 -4.60 1.52 -3.30
N ARG A 169 -5.16 2.16 -2.26
CA ARG A 169 -4.96 3.59 -1.96
C ARG A 169 -3.48 3.89 -1.67
N ARG A 170 -2.85 3.11 -0.79
CA ARG A 170 -1.41 3.26 -0.46
C ARG A 170 -0.52 3.07 -1.69
N MET A 171 -0.80 2.08 -2.53
CA MET A 171 -0.09 1.84 -3.80
C MET A 171 -0.26 3.00 -4.78
N LYS A 172 -1.48 3.54 -4.90
CA LYS A 172 -1.79 4.68 -5.77
C LYS A 172 -1.06 5.96 -5.31
N GLU A 173 -1.10 6.27 -4.02
CA GLU A 173 -0.39 7.40 -3.43
C GLU A 173 1.13 7.29 -3.64
N TYR A 174 1.70 6.10 -3.42
CA TYR A 174 3.12 5.85 -3.69
C TYR A 174 3.47 6.06 -5.17
N ALA A 175 2.63 5.57 -6.08
CA ALA A 175 2.83 5.76 -7.52
C ALA A 175 2.72 7.23 -7.93
N GLU A 176 1.78 7.99 -7.34
CA GLU A 176 1.63 9.42 -7.57
C GLU A 176 2.83 10.21 -7.06
N MET A 177 3.28 9.94 -5.83
CA MET A 177 4.47 10.56 -5.26
C MET A 177 5.71 10.30 -6.12
N ARG A 178 5.87 9.07 -6.62
CA ARG A 178 6.98 8.72 -7.51
C ARG A 178 6.88 9.42 -8.88
N ARG A 179 5.67 9.59 -9.43
CA ARG A 179 5.46 10.35 -10.68
C ARG A 179 5.77 11.83 -10.48
N ARG A 180 5.36 12.39 -9.34
CA ARG A 180 5.60 13.79 -8.98
C ARG A 180 7.09 14.07 -8.79
N GLN A 181 7.79 13.25 -8.01
CA GLN A 181 9.24 13.36 -7.84
C GLN A 181 9.97 13.30 -9.18
N LYS A 182 9.62 12.33 -10.04
CA LYS A 182 10.22 12.24 -11.38
C LYS A 182 9.95 13.49 -12.21
N ALA A 183 8.75 14.06 -12.15
CA ALA A 183 8.42 15.29 -12.88
C ALA A 183 9.19 16.51 -12.35
N GLU A 184 9.36 16.62 -11.03
CA GLU A 184 10.15 17.67 -10.39
C GLU A 184 11.64 17.53 -10.76
N ASP A 185 12.19 16.31 -10.72
CA ASP A 185 13.56 16.00 -11.15
C ASP A 185 13.78 16.34 -12.63
N ASP A 186 12.81 16.00 -13.50
CA ASP A 186 12.89 16.31 -14.93
C ASP A 186 12.84 17.83 -15.19
N VAL A 187 12.06 18.57 -14.40
CA VAL A 187 12.01 20.03 -14.45
C VAL A 187 13.33 20.64 -14.00
N ASP A 188 13.91 20.17 -12.90
CA ASP A 188 15.18 20.70 -12.40
C ASP A 188 16.35 20.32 -13.30
N ARG A 189 16.36 19.10 -13.86
CA ARG A 189 17.31 18.70 -14.89
C ARG A 189 17.23 19.62 -16.11
N LYS A 190 16.03 20.02 -16.54
CA LYS A 190 15.86 20.98 -17.65
C LYS A 190 16.40 22.36 -17.30
N LYS A 191 16.14 22.87 -16.09
CA LYS A 191 16.69 24.16 -15.64
C LYS A 191 18.22 24.16 -15.61
N ILE A 192 18.83 23.09 -15.10
CA ILE A 192 20.29 22.93 -15.08
C ILE A 192 20.85 22.88 -16.50
N LEU A 193 20.21 22.11 -17.39
CA LEU A 193 20.63 22.05 -18.80
C LEU A 193 20.53 23.39 -19.50
N GLU A 194 19.48 24.18 -19.22
CA GLU A 194 19.32 25.53 -19.76
C GLU A 194 20.40 26.47 -19.22
N GLN A 195 20.71 26.42 -17.92
CA GLN A 195 21.82 27.19 -17.32
C GLN A 195 23.17 26.81 -17.93
N ILE A 196 23.46 25.52 -18.11
CA ILE A 196 24.68 25.05 -18.78
C ILE A 196 24.73 25.55 -20.22
N LYS A 197 23.60 25.55 -20.93
CA LYS A 197 23.53 26.04 -22.31
C LYS A 197 23.84 27.54 -22.38
N LEU A 198 23.27 28.32 -21.46
CA LEU A 198 23.55 29.76 -21.36
C LEU A 198 25.01 30.04 -21.00
N ASP A 199 25.59 29.33 -20.02
CA ASP A 199 27.02 29.48 -19.66
C ASP A 199 27.95 29.02 -20.80
N ALA A 200 27.59 27.95 -21.51
CA ALA A 200 28.34 27.47 -22.66
C ALA A 200 28.31 28.49 -23.82
N GLU A 201 27.15 29.11 -24.06
CA GLU A 201 27.02 30.15 -25.07
C GLU A 201 27.76 31.43 -24.67
N GLU A 202 27.66 31.87 -23.42
CA GLU A 202 28.43 33.02 -22.90
C GLU A 202 29.94 32.76 -22.99
N ARG A 203 30.41 31.57 -22.60
CA ARG A 203 31.81 31.16 -22.76
C ARG A 203 32.21 31.15 -24.23
N ARG A 204 31.38 30.62 -25.13
CA ARG A 204 31.64 30.63 -26.58
C ARG A 204 31.74 32.06 -27.13
N GLN A 205 30.85 32.96 -26.71
CA GLN A 205 30.89 34.37 -27.11
C GLN A 205 32.11 35.10 -26.54
N ARG A 206 32.48 34.86 -25.27
CA ARG A 206 33.68 35.42 -24.64
C ARG A 206 34.96 34.91 -25.30
N MET A 207 35.06 33.61 -25.58
CA MET A 207 36.19 33.00 -26.30
C MET A 207 36.28 33.51 -27.74
N GLY A 208 35.16 33.60 -28.46
CA GLY A 208 35.12 34.15 -29.82
C GLY A 208 35.42 35.66 -29.88
N ARG A 209 35.16 36.41 -28.79
CA ARG A 209 35.52 37.84 -28.68
C ARG A 209 37.00 38.05 -28.35
N ILE A 210 37.67 37.08 -27.74
CA ILE A 210 39.12 37.13 -27.48
C ILE A 210 39.91 36.89 -28.79
N GLU A 211 39.37 36.14 -29.76
CA GLU A 211 40.04 35.91 -31.05
C GLU A 211 40.06 37.13 -32.00
N VAL A 212 39.22 38.15 -31.77
CA VAL A 212 39.22 39.40 -32.57
C VAL A 212 40.10 40.50 -31.94
N VAL A 213 40.59 40.32 -30.72
CA VAL A 213 41.61 41.19 -30.11
C VAL A 213 42.97 40.52 -30.20
N LYS A 214 43.49 40.43 -31.43
CA LYS A 214 44.93 40.28 -31.66
C LYS A 214 45.61 41.61 -31.31
N LYS A 215 45.75 41.90 -30.01
CA LYS A 215 46.76 42.84 -29.52
C LYS A 215 47.13 42.54 -28.06
N GLU A 216 48.38 42.11 -27.93
CA GLU A 216 49.24 42.13 -26.75
C GLU A 216 48.81 41.26 -25.54
N VAL A 217 49.44 40.09 -25.51
CA VAL A 217 49.48 39.13 -24.41
C VAL A 217 50.20 39.74 -23.20
N PRO A 218 49.60 39.77 -21.99
CA PRO A 218 50.38 39.80 -20.77
C PRO A 218 50.81 38.36 -20.43
N VAL A 219 52.12 38.20 -20.31
CA VAL A 219 52.83 36.95 -19.99
C VAL A 219 52.30 36.34 -18.68
N ILE A 220 51.77 35.11 -18.79
CA ILE A 220 51.60 34.15 -17.69
C ILE A 220 52.73 33.11 -17.87
N PRO A 221 53.41 32.68 -16.79
CA PRO A 221 54.83 32.42 -16.83
C PRO A 221 55.21 31.21 -17.66
N LYS A 222 56.35 31.42 -18.32
CA LYS A 222 57.24 30.51 -19.02
C LYS A 222 57.10 29.03 -18.58
N GLY A 223 57.11 28.14 -19.57
CA GLY A 223 57.69 26.80 -19.40
C GLY A 223 59.07 26.89 -18.74
N PRO A 224 59.58 25.80 -18.14
CA PRO A 224 60.64 25.82 -17.14
C PRO A 224 61.73 26.81 -17.53
N GLU A 225 61.86 27.90 -16.76
CA GLU A 225 62.95 28.86 -16.99
C GLU A 225 64.25 28.07 -17.07
N GLU A 226 65.01 28.28 -18.14
CA GLU A 226 66.30 27.63 -18.37
C GLU A 226 67.19 27.89 -17.15
N GLY A 227 67.25 26.93 -16.21
CA GLY A 227 67.98 27.10 -14.94
C GLY A 227 67.18 26.89 -13.65
N CYS A 228 65.88 26.60 -13.69
CA CYS A 228 65.10 26.23 -12.51
C CYS A 228 64.90 24.71 -12.39
N THR A 229 64.83 24.21 -11.15
CA THR A 229 64.45 22.84 -10.81
C THR A 229 63.23 22.83 -9.88
N MET A 230 62.29 21.93 -10.13
CA MET A 230 61.10 21.78 -9.31
C MET A 230 61.26 20.62 -8.33
N LEU A 231 61.34 20.91 -7.04
CA LEU A 231 61.46 19.90 -5.99
C LEU A 231 60.11 19.59 -5.35
N GLN A 232 59.76 18.32 -5.32
CA GLN A 232 58.61 17.79 -4.59
C GLN A 232 59.09 17.24 -3.25
N ILE A 233 58.79 17.96 -2.17
CA ILE A 233 59.21 17.63 -0.80
C ILE A 233 58.05 16.96 -0.07
N ARG A 234 58.24 15.72 0.38
CA ARG A 234 57.31 15.01 1.26
C ARG A 234 57.75 15.20 2.70
N LEU A 235 56.97 15.96 3.46
CA LEU A 235 57.21 16.23 4.87
C LEU A 235 56.91 14.99 5.73
N ALA A 236 57.49 14.93 6.93
CA ALA A 236 57.24 13.85 7.91
C ALA A 236 55.75 13.74 8.30
N GLY A 237 54.99 14.83 8.23
CA GLY A 237 53.54 14.84 8.45
C GLY A 237 52.71 14.36 7.24
N GLY A 238 53.32 13.76 6.21
CA GLY A 238 52.63 13.24 5.03
C GLY A 238 52.23 14.30 3.99
N LYS A 239 52.30 15.59 4.33
CA LYS A 239 52.04 16.69 3.38
C LYS A 239 53.14 16.80 2.33
N VAL A 240 52.73 16.95 1.08
CA VAL A 240 53.63 17.13 -0.07
C VAL A 240 53.62 18.60 -0.47
N VAL A 241 54.80 19.19 -0.63
CA VAL A 241 54.98 20.58 -1.06
C VAL A 241 55.84 20.61 -2.31
N LYS A 242 55.46 21.44 -3.28
CA LYS A 242 56.22 21.66 -4.51
C LYS A 242 56.82 23.05 -4.45
N GLN A 243 58.14 23.14 -4.64
CA GLN A 243 58.86 24.40 -4.60
C GLN A 243 59.86 24.45 -5.74
N GLU A 244 59.95 25.62 -6.38
CA GLU A 244 60.92 25.90 -7.43
C GLU A 244 62.19 26.49 -6.79
N PHE A 245 63.34 25.95 -7.19
CA PHE A 245 64.68 26.36 -6.77
C PHE A 245 65.55 26.55 -8.02
N LYS A 246 66.63 27.34 -7.94
CA LYS A 246 67.59 27.45 -9.05
C LYS A 246 68.55 26.25 -9.07
N GLN A 247 69.04 25.88 -10.25
CA GLN A 247 69.94 24.73 -10.43
C GLN A 247 71.29 24.92 -9.71
N GLU A 248 71.75 26.16 -9.57
CA GLU A 248 73.00 26.54 -8.89
C GLU A 248 72.84 26.66 -7.35
N GLU A 249 71.63 26.54 -6.83
CA GLU A 249 71.41 26.62 -5.38
C GLU A 249 71.95 25.39 -4.66
N LYS A 250 72.37 25.59 -3.42
CA LYS A 250 72.88 24.53 -2.56
C LYS A 250 71.75 23.78 -1.90
N LEU A 251 71.98 22.50 -1.59
CA LEU A 251 71.02 21.70 -0.84
C LEU A 251 70.73 22.30 0.56
N SER A 252 71.68 23.02 1.16
CA SER A 252 71.48 23.77 2.41
C SER A 252 70.35 24.80 2.34
N THR A 253 70.17 25.48 1.21
CA THR A 253 69.08 26.44 1.01
C THR A 253 67.71 25.75 1.10
N VAL A 254 67.60 24.55 0.51
CA VAL A 254 66.39 23.71 0.61
C VAL A 254 66.15 23.28 2.07
N TYR A 255 67.21 22.91 2.78
CA TYR A 255 67.13 22.55 4.20
C TYR A 255 66.60 23.71 5.06
N THR A 256 67.17 24.91 4.94
CA THR A 256 66.72 26.11 5.67
C THR A 256 65.30 26.52 5.27
N TRP A 257 64.92 26.33 4.00
CA TRP A 257 63.56 26.61 3.53
C TRP A 257 62.53 25.67 4.20
N ILE A 258 62.85 24.38 4.33
CA ILE A 258 62.00 23.42 5.06
C ILE A 258 61.90 23.80 6.54
N GLU A 259 63.03 24.14 7.17
CA GLU A 259 63.07 24.54 8.59
C GLU A 259 62.20 25.79 8.85
N THR A 260 62.23 26.78 7.95
CA THR A 260 61.48 28.04 8.07
C THR A 260 59.98 27.85 7.82
N ASN A 261 59.60 27.09 6.78
CA ASN A 261 58.19 26.95 6.37
C ASN A 261 57.46 25.82 7.10
N HIS A 262 58.20 24.84 7.64
CA HIS A 262 57.64 23.63 8.24
C HIS A 262 58.42 23.22 9.50
N PRO A 263 58.23 23.90 10.66
CA PRO A 263 58.93 23.62 11.92
C PRO A 263 58.49 22.32 12.61
N ALA A 264 57.93 21.36 11.87
CA ALA A 264 57.32 20.14 12.42
C ALA A 264 58.34 19.14 13.00
N ALA A 265 59.64 19.31 12.73
CA ALA A 265 60.70 18.48 13.31
C ALA A 265 61.97 19.30 13.57
N PRO A 266 62.51 19.35 14.80
CA PRO A 266 63.71 20.14 15.13
C PRO A 266 65.01 19.54 14.55
N LYS A 267 65.01 18.25 14.18
CA LYS A 267 66.10 17.58 13.46
C LYS A 267 65.52 16.62 12.44
N PHE A 268 65.83 16.82 11.16
CA PHE A 268 65.34 15.96 10.09
C PHE A 268 66.45 15.62 9.09
N ARG A 269 66.33 14.46 8.45
CA ARG A 269 67.21 14.02 7.36
C ARG A 269 66.42 14.05 6.06
N MET A 270 67.07 14.49 4.98
CA MET A 270 66.51 14.46 3.64
C MET A 270 67.02 13.24 2.89
N MET A 271 66.12 12.55 2.18
CA MET A 271 66.44 11.36 1.38
C MET A 271 65.71 11.42 0.04
N THR A 272 66.34 11.01 -1.07
CA THR A 272 65.64 10.72 -2.32
C THR A 272 65.15 9.27 -2.33
N PRO A 273 63.91 8.98 -2.76
CA PRO A 273 63.39 7.62 -2.79
C PRO A 273 63.96 6.77 -3.95
N PHE A 274 64.27 7.40 -5.09
CA PHE A 274 64.81 6.70 -6.27
C PHE A 274 65.75 7.61 -7.09
N PRO A 275 67.00 7.19 -7.38
CA PRO A 275 67.74 6.17 -6.64
C PRO A 275 67.81 6.54 -5.15
N ARG A 276 67.72 5.54 -4.27
CA ARG A 276 67.69 5.79 -2.82
C ARG A 276 69.03 6.40 -2.37
N LYS A 277 69.04 7.70 -2.06
CA LYS A 277 70.21 8.42 -1.56
C LYS A 277 69.83 9.22 -0.32
N GLU A 278 70.56 9.02 0.76
CA GLU A 278 70.45 9.84 1.97
C GLU A 278 71.46 10.99 1.88
N PHE A 279 71.02 12.22 2.13
CA PHE A 279 71.92 13.38 2.09
C PHE A 279 72.62 13.57 3.44
N ALA A 280 73.95 13.52 3.42
CA ALA A 280 74.81 13.82 4.57
C ALA A 280 75.18 15.32 4.60
N GLU A 281 75.85 15.76 5.67
CA GLU A 281 76.32 17.15 5.81
C GLU A 281 77.22 17.57 4.63
N GLU A 282 78.05 16.66 4.12
CA GLU A 282 78.90 16.88 2.95
C GLU A 282 78.11 17.15 1.64
N ASP A 283 76.88 16.66 1.54
CA ASP A 283 76.00 16.91 0.40
C ASP A 283 75.24 18.25 0.54
N MET A 284 75.22 18.86 1.73
CA MET A 284 74.54 20.14 1.96
C MET A 284 75.24 21.31 1.26
N GLU A 285 76.55 21.20 1.05
CA GLU A 285 77.37 22.22 0.39
C GLU A 285 77.34 22.13 -1.14
N LYS A 286 76.90 21.00 -1.68
CA LYS A 286 76.81 20.72 -3.13
C LYS A 286 75.58 21.37 -3.72
N THR A 287 75.67 21.69 -5.01
CA THR A 287 74.55 22.29 -5.77
C THR A 287 73.51 21.24 -6.14
N LEU A 288 72.27 21.67 -6.39
CA LEU A 288 71.19 20.79 -6.87
C LEU A 288 71.56 20.14 -8.23
N GLN A 289 72.38 20.81 -9.04
CA GLN A 289 72.95 20.28 -10.27
C GLN A 289 73.95 19.14 -10.03
N GLU A 290 74.90 19.31 -9.11
CA GLU A 290 75.86 18.26 -8.74
C GLU A 290 75.19 17.02 -8.15
N LEU A 291 74.10 17.21 -7.42
CA LEU A 291 73.28 16.15 -6.85
C LEU A 291 72.31 15.51 -7.86
N LYS A 292 72.30 15.96 -9.12
CA LYS A 292 71.43 15.47 -10.21
C LYS A 292 69.93 15.58 -9.90
N LEU A 293 69.51 16.64 -9.21
CA LEU A 293 68.13 16.89 -8.83
C LEU A 293 67.38 17.76 -9.86
N ILE A 294 67.70 17.63 -11.16
CA ILE A 294 67.19 18.45 -12.27
C ILE A 294 66.55 17.52 -13.33
N PRO A 295 65.45 17.89 -14.00
CA PRO A 295 64.66 19.14 -13.86
C PRO A 295 63.59 19.07 -12.76
N SER A 296 63.33 17.88 -12.23
CA SER A 296 62.46 17.66 -11.09
C SER A 296 62.95 16.51 -10.23
N ALA A 297 62.79 16.62 -8.92
CA ALA A 297 63.18 15.57 -7.98
C ALA A 297 62.22 15.43 -6.82
N ASN A 298 62.19 14.24 -6.23
CA ASN A 298 61.40 13.92 -5.05
C ASN A 298 62.31 13.78 -3.83
N ILE A 299 62.04 14.55 -2.78
CA ILE A 299 62.78 14.50 -1.52
C ILE A 299 61.81 14.14 -0.41
N VAL A 300 62.16 13.15 0.39
CA VAL A 300 61.41 12.72 1.57
C VAL A 300 62.14 13.20 2.81
N VAL A 301 61.41 13.85 3.71
CA VAL A 301 61.90 14.31 5.01
C VAL A 301 61.60 13.23 6.04
N VAL A 302 62.66 12.68 6.63
CA VAL A 302 62.59 11.72 7.72
C VAL A 302 62.93 12.44 9.02
N SER A 303 62.00 12.43 9.98
CA SER A 303 62.26 12.91 11.33
C SER A 303 63.36 12.03 11.97
N VAL A 304 64.46 12.64 12.40
CA VAL A 304 65.51 11.92 13.13
C VAL A 304 65.14 12.00 14.61
N ALA A 305 64.36 11.03 15.07
CA ALA A 305 64.20 10.80 16.50
C ALA A 305 65.56 10.36 17.10
N PRO A 306 65.92 10.79 18.32
CA PRO A 306 67.08 10.23 19.00
C PRO A 306 66.89 8.70 19.17
N PRO A 307 67.95 7.88 19.04
CA PRO A 307 67.84 6.43 19.11
C PRO A 307 67.42 6.01 20.52
N SER A 308 66.12 5.75 20.70
CA SER A 308 65.56 5.09 21.88
C SER A 308 65.83 3.60 21.79
N VAL A 309 66.53 3.13 22.81
CA VAL A 309 67.02 1.77 23.06
C VAL A 309 65.84 0.80 23.32
N GLU A 310 66.00 -0.44 22.87
CA GLU A 310 65.27 -1.67 23.26
C GLU A 310 63.84 -1.92 22.76
N ALA A 311 63.71 -2.85 21.82
CA ALA A 311 62.55 -3.71 21.64
C ALA A 311 63.01 -5.18 21.72
N PRO A 312 62.52 -5.99 22.68
CA PRO A 312 62.52 -7.42 22.54
C PRO A 312 61.15 -7.90 22.07
N GLU A 313 61.22 -8.65 20.97
CA GLU A 313 60.19 -9.45 20.35
C GLU A 313 59.69 -10.52 21.33
N THR A 314 58.38 -10.79 21.36
CA THR A 314 57.88 -12.12 21.75
C THR A 314 56.80 -12.60 20.79
N PRO A 315 56.92 -13.84 20.30
CA PRO A 315 56.11 -14.43 19.25
C PRO A 315 54.78 -14.99 19.76
N GLU A 316 53.91 -15.23 18.79
CA GLU A 316 52.67 -15.99 18.81
C GLU A 316 52.79 -17.32 19.56
N SER A 317 51.79 -17.61 20.41
CA SER A 317 51.44 -18.96 20.83
C SER A 317 49.92 -19.10 20.81
N ASP A 318 49.45 -19.77 19.76
CA ASP A 318 48.23 -20.59 19.76
C ASP A 318 48.25 -21.63 20.90
N GLU A 319 47.10 -22.29 21.10
CA GLU A 319 46.75 -23.32 22.09
C GLU A 319 46.05 -22.76 23.35
N ASP A 320 44.89 -23.24 23.81
CA ASP A 320 43.92 -24.22 23.33
C ASP A 320 42.67 -24.13 24.25
N GLU A 321 41.64 -24.91 23.96
CA GLU A 321 40.77 -25.55 24.97
C GLU A 321 39.51 -24.81 25.52
N SER A 322 38.41 -25.08 24.81
CA SER A 322 37.16 -25.68 25.34
C SER A 322 36.16 -24.94 26.25
N ASP A 323 34.89 -25.29 25.97
CA ASP A 323 33.73 -25.33 26.86
C ASP A 323 33.06 -24.03 27.33
N LYS A 324 31.93 -23.70 26.66
CA LYS A 324 30.62 -23.74 27.33
C LYS A 324 29.44 -23.74 26.36
N VAL A 325 28.75 -24.88 26.40
CA VAL A 325 27.39 -25.13 25.97
C VAL A 325 26.35 -24.25 26.68
N ASN A 326 25.36 -23.84 25.89
CA ASN A 326 23.94 -23.59 26.21
C ASN A 326 23.55 -22.48 27.21
N SER A 327 22.88 -21.44 26.71
CA SER A 327 21.75 -20.81 27.43
C SER A 327 20.80 -20.14 26.43
N VAL A 328 19.74 -20.87 26.11
CA VAL A 328 18.48 -20.38 25.52
C VAL A 328 17.58 -20.04 26.70
N GLU A 329 17.04 -18.81 26.75
CA GLU A 329 15.75 -18.42 27.36
C GLU A 329 15.62 -16.88 27.21
N ALA A 330 14.72 -16.41 26.36
CA ALA A 330 13.34 -16.06 26.71
C ALA A 330 13.24 -14.76 27.52
N THR A 331 12.92 -13.66 26.83
CA THR A 331 12.20 -12.52 27.43
C THR A 331 11.07 -12.13 26.51
N GLU A 332 9.93 -12.78 26.75
CA GLU A 332 8.59 -12.33 26.40
C GLU A 332 8.17 -11.13 27.28
N ASN A 333 7.34 -10.28 26.69
CA ASN A 333 6.24 -9.53 27.29
C ASN A 333 6.53 -8.53 28.42
N ALA A 334 6.53 -7.24 28.04
CA ALA A 334 6.12 -6.14 28.90
C ALA A 334 4.86 -5.50 28.30
N GLU A 335 3.71 -6.07 28.64
CA GLU A 335 2.40 -5.46 28.45
C GLU A 335 2.05 -4.60 29.69
N PHE A 336 1.51 -3.42 29.41
CA PHE A 336 0.33 -2.86 30.07
C PHE A 336 0.39 -2.54 31.58
N LYS A 337 0.46 -1.24 31.89
CA LYS A 337 -0.25 -0.69 33.06
C LYS A 337 -0.64 0.77 32.83
N SER A 338 -1.92 0.95 32.59
CA SER A 338 -2.72 2.15 32.81
C SER A 338 -2.92 2.40 34.30
N ASP A 339 -2.71 3.64 34.74
CA ASP A 339 -3.51 4.36 35.75
C ASP A 339 -3.41 5.86 35.47
#